data_AF-A0A844Q442-F1
#
_entry.id   AF-A0A844Q442-F1
#
_cell.length_a   1.000
_cell.length_b   1.000
_cell.length_c   1.000
_cell.angle_alpha   90.00
_cell.angle_beta   90.00
_cell.angle_gamma   90.00
#
_symmetry.space_group_name_H-M   'P 1'
#
loop_
_entity.id
_entity.type
_entity.pdbx_description
1 polymer ?
#
loop_
_entity_poly.entity_id
_entity_poly.type
_entity_poly.pdbx_seq_one_letter_code
_entity_poly.pdbx_strand_id
1 'polypeptide(L)'
;MKKAVTIFHLYYTCFIYVSHRHNSFFFATLKEKEKEVNLMRRIFIGCAAIFTLLFGSLVQAATFTDVGPKYERAVDQLVSNGWVNGVNTTQFGTDRPLKRLDAAVIVARSLQIEPSDYRGASSFTDVPTNRAWAVNALHEQGIINGKTSTSFAPDATLTRGEMALILQKAYKLPRGEKLPFTDVGIRYETAVSALVRANITSGLTSRSFGTDASIRRGEFALFLYRAQEDNDPSTIEPPVVVEIN
;
A
#
# COMPACT_ATOMS: atom_id res chain seq x y z
N MET A 1 4.28 7.35 -29.51
CA MET A 1 3.25 8.41 -29.60
C MET A 1 3.44 9.30 -30.85
N LYS A 2 3.38 8.73 -32.07
CA LYS A 2 3.53 9.51 -33.33
C LYS A 2 2.39 9.29 -34.35
N LYS A 3 1.24 8.75 -33.92
CA LYS A 3 0.10 8.44 -34.82
C LYS A 3 -1.17 9.28 -34.61
N ALA A 4 -1.19 10.23 -33.67
CA ALA A 4 -2.39 11.03 -33.37
C ALA A 4 -2.42 12.41 -34.05
N VAL A 5 -1.30 12.91 -34.58
CA VAL A 5 -1.20 14.31 -35.08
C VAL A 5 -1.62 14.45 -36.55
N THR A 6 -1.59 13.37 -37.34
CA THR A 6 -1.84 13.45 -38.79
C THR A 6 -3.33 13.48 -39.17
N ILE A 7 -4.23 13.05 -38.29
CA ILE A 7 -5.68 13.00 -38.58
C ILE A 7 -6.31 14.41 -38.52
N PHE A 8 -5.72 15.35 -37.79
CA PHE A 8 -6.28 16.69 -37.61
C PHE A 8 -6.13 17.60 -38.84
N HIS A 9 -5.18 17.33 -39.74
CA HIS A 9 -4.93 18.17 -40.93
C HIS A 9 -5.83 17.86 -42.13
N LEU A 10 -6.52 16.71 -42.16
CA LEU A 10 -7.37 16.31 -43.29
C LEU A 10 -8.83 16.81 -43.17
N TYR A 11 -9.30 17.11 -41.96
CA TYR A 11 -10.64 17.68 -41.78
C TYR A 11 -10.69 19.19 -42.07
N TYR A 12 -9.56 19.89 -41.94
CA TYR A 12 -9.52 21.35 -42.09
C TYR A 12 -9.53 21.78 -43.57
N THR A 13 -8.94 21.00 -44.47
CA THR A 13 -8.90 21.32 -45.91
C THR A 13 -10.19 20.94 -46.64
N CYS A 14 -10.95 19.94 -46.16
CA CYS A 14 -12.24 19.57 -46.73
C CYS A 14 -13.34 20.63 -46.44
N PHE A 15 -13.22 21.36 -45.32
CA PHE A 15 -14.18 22.40 -44.94
C PHE A 15 -14.03 23.70 -45.75
N ILE A 16 -12.87 23.94 -46.35
CA ILE A 16 -12.61 25.19 -47.09
C ILE A 16 -13.17 25.11 -48.54
N TYR A 17 -13.35 23.92 -49.12
CA TYR A 17 -13.73 23.78 -50.54
C TYR A 17 -15.24 23.87 -50.82
N VAL A 18 -16.12 23.71 -49.81
CA VAL A 18 -17.58 23.69 -50.02
C VAL A 18 -18.24 25.08 -49.86
N SER A 19 -17.47 26.11 -49.49
CA SER A 19 -18.03 27.40 -49.04
C SER A 19 -18.14 28.47 -50.14
N HIS A 20 -18.36 28.09 -51.39
CA HIS A 20 -18.57 29.04 -52.49
C HIS A 20 -19.96 28.92 -53.11
N ARG A 21 -21.02 29.10 -52.28
CA ARG A 21 -22.31 29.67 -52.70
C ARG A 21 -23.18 29.97 -51.46
N HIS A 22 -23.76 31.17 -51.44
CA HIS A 22 -24.69 31.76 -50.46
C HIS A 22 -24.05 32.49 -49.26
N ASN A 23 -23.84 33.79 -49.44
CA ASN A 23 -22.95 34.66 -48.66
C ASN A 23 -23.69 35.66 -47.72
N SER A 24 -24.80 35.28 -47.10
CA SER A 24 -25.51 36.18 -46.16
C SER A 24 -26.04 35.49 -44.91
N PHE A 25 -26.40 34.20 -44.99
CA PHE A 25 -26.80 33.43 -43.79
C PHE A 25 -25.60 32.98 -42.93
N PHE A 26 -24.42 32.86 -43.54
CA PHE A 26 -23.19 32.40 -42.90
C PHE A 26 -22.57 33.44 -41.95
N PHE A 27 -22.71 34.73 -42.25
CA PHE A 27 -22.12 35.80 -41.43
C PHE A 27 -22.83 36.00 -40.08
N ALA A 28 -24.14 35.78 -40.02
CA ALA A 28 -24.89 35.86 -38.76
C ALA A 28 -24.52 34.72 -37.79
N THR A 29 -24.34 33.51 -38.33
CA THR A 29 -23.93 32.32 -37.56
C THR A 29 -22.49 32.42 -37.06
N LEU A 30 -21.59 33.07 -37.81
CA LEU A 30 -20.21 33.29 -37.35
C LEU A 30 -20.12 34.25 -36.15
N LYS A 31 -20.90 35.34 -36.15
CA LYS A 31 -20.89 36.32 -35.06
C LYS A 31 -21.43 35.77 -33.74
N GLU A 32 -22.37 34.83 -33.84
CA GLU A 32 -22.94 34.11 -32.68
C GLU A 32 -21.95 33.06 -32.16
N LYS A 33 -21.24 32.34 -33.06
CA LYS A 33 -20.16 31.43 -32.67
C LYS A 33 -18.93 32.15 -32.07
N GLU A 34 -18.59 33.35 -32.52
CA GLU A 34 -17.50 34.13 -31.92
C GLU A 34 -17.81 34.57 -30.48
N LYS A 35 -19.08 34.89 -30.17
CA LYS A 35 -19.51 35.20 -28.80
C LYS A 35 -19.41 33.97 -27.89
N GLU A 36 -19.87 32.82 -28.37
CA GLU A 36 -19.78 31.53 -27.66
C GLU A 36 -18.32 31.10 -27.43
N VAL A 37 -17.45 31.26 -28.43
CA VAL A 37 -16.01 30.94 -28.31
C VAL A 37 -15.30 31.89 -27.35
N ASN A 38 -15.61 33.18 -27.36
CA ASN A 38 -15.03 34.13 -26.41
C ASN A 38 -15.59 33.96 -24.99
N LEU A 39 -16.83 33.52 -24.84
CA LEU A 39 -17.43 33.14 -23.56
C LEU A 39 -16.77 31.87 -23.01
N MET A 40 -16.62 30.83 -23.84
CA MET A 40 -15.89 29.61 -23.47
C MET A 40 -14.42 29.88 -23.15
N ARG A 41 -13.73 30.75 -23.88
CA ARG A 41 -12.34 31.14 -23.61
C ARG A 41 -12.21 31.89 -22.28
N ARG A 42 -13.21 32.70 -21.90
CA ARG A 42 -13.27 33.37 -20.59
C ARG A 42 -13.57 32.38 -19.45
N ILE A 43 -14.44 31.40 -19.69
CA ILE A 43 -14.71 30.32 -18.72
C ILE A 43 -13.47 29.42 -18.54
N PHE A 44 -12.75 29.09 -19.62
CA PHE A 44 -11.53 28.26 -19.54
C PHE A 44 -10.38 28.94 -18.79
N ILE A 45 -10.16 30.24 -19.01
CA ILE A 45 -9.12 31.01 -18.30
C ILE A 45 -9.50 31.24 -16.83
N GLY A 46 -10.79 31.36 -16.50
CA GLY A 46 -11.28 31.44 -15.13
C GLY A 46 -11.22 30.10 -14.37
N CYS A 47 -11.56 28.98 -15.01
CA CYS A 47 -11.54 27.65 -14.38
C CYS A 47 -10.13 27.15 -14.09
N ALA A 48 -9.12 27.48 -14.92
CA ALA A 48 -7.75 27.04 -14.69
C ALA A 48 -7.10 27.66 -13.42
N ALA A 49 -7.50 28.89 -13.04
CA ALA A 49 -7.00 29.55 -11.83
C ALA A 49 -7.73 29.12 -10.54
N ILE A 50 -8.95 28.59 -10.64
CA ILE A 50 -9.72 28.09 -9.49
C ILE A 50 -9.39 26.61 -9.21
N PHE A 51 -8.96 25.85 -10.23
CA PHE A 51 -8.60 24.44 -10.07
C PHE A 51 -7.25 24.23 -9.37
N THR A 52 -6.33 25.20 -9.41
CA THR A 52 -5.03 25.11 -8.70
C THR A 52 -5.09 25.47 -7.21
N LEU A 53 -6.18 26.09 -6.73
CA LEU A 53 -6.35 26.45 -5.31
C LEU A 53 -7.11 25.41 -4.47
N LEU A 54 -7.69 24.38 -5.10
CA LEU A 54 -8.50 23.36 -4.41
C LEU A 54 -7.81 21.99 -4.24
N PHE A 55 -6.61 21.80 -4.79
CA PHE A 55 -5.88 20.53 -4.73
C PHE A 55 -4.49 20.65 -4.10
N GLY A 56 -4.28 21.68 -3.28
CA GLY A 56 -3.13 21.72 -2.38
C GLY A 56 -3.38 20.88 -1.13
N SER A 57 -3.64 19.57 -1.25
CA SER A 57 -3.46 18.70 -0.09
C SER A 57 -1.98 18.69 0.23
N LEU A 58 -1.58 19.45 1.25
CA LEU A 58 -0.29 19.27 1.90
C LEU A 58 -0.34 17.87 2.52
N VAL A 59 0.05 16.85 1.76
CA VAL A 59 0.50 15.58 2.34
C VAL A 59 1.78 15.94 3.07
N GLN A 60 1.62 16.35 4.32
CA GLN A 60 2.72 16.51 5.23
C GLN A 60 3.32 15.11 5.37
N ALA A 61 4.47 14.87 4.74
CA ALA A 61 5.27 13.71 5.05
C ALA A 61 5.54 13.77 6.56
N ALA A 62 4.95 12.84 7.30
CA ALA A 62 5.15 12.75 8.73
C ALA A 62 6.58 12.26 8.97
N THR A 63 7.50 13.19 9.20
CA THR A 63 8.84 12.86 9.66
C THR A 63 8.74 12.48 11.15
N PHE A 64 8.60 11.19 11.41
CA PHE A 64 8.56 10.68 12.78
C PHE A 64 9.95 10.78 13.43
N THR A 65 10.00 11.28 14.66
CA THR A 65 11.28 11.51 15.36
C THR A 65 11.93 10.22 15.86
N ASP A 66 11.17 9.13 15.95
CA ASP A 66 11.58 7.83 16.46
C ASP A 66 11.78 6.77 15.37
N VAL A 67 11.85 7.20 14.10
CA VAL A 67 12.15 6.33 12.96
C VAL A 67 13.62 6.51 12.59
N GLY A 68 14.43 5.51 12.91
CA GLY A 68 15.83 5.48 12.49
C GLY A 68 16.00 5.16 10.99
N PRO A 69 17.17 5.45 10.39
CA PRO A 69 17.42 5.28 8.95
C PRO A 69 17.08 3.89 8.40
N LYS A 70 17.26 2.85 9.23
CA LYS A 70 16.93 1.46 8.90
C LYS A 70 15.45 1.27 8.51
N TYR A 71 14.54 2.03 9.12
CA TYR A 71 13.10 1.86 8.96
C TYR A 71 12.47 2.95 8.09
N GLU A 72 13.20 4.03 7.80
CA GLU A 72 12.73 5.24 7.12
C GLU A 72 11.97 4.92 5.83
N ARG A 73 12.64 4.29 4.85
CA ARG A 73 12.01 3.90 3.56
C ARG A 73 10.75 3.06 3.74
N ALA A 74 10.79 2.10 4.65
CA ALA A 74 9.66 1.21 4.90
C ALA A 74 8.48 1.95 5.53
N VAL A 75 8.74 2.79 6.53
CA VAL A 75 7.71 3.57 7.20
C VAL A 75 7.10 4.59 6.25
N ASP A 76 7.92 5.33 5.49
CA ASP A 76 7.46 6.33 4.54
C ASP A 76 6.54 5.72 3.46
N GLN A 77 6.92 4.57 2.92
CA GLN A 77 6.09 3.88 1.93
C GLN A 77 4.77 3.39 2.55
N LEU A 78 4.80 2.75 3.72
CA LEU A 78 3.59 2.24 4.37
C LEU A 78 2.62 3.35 4.79
N VAL A 79 3.14 4.51 5.18
CA VAL A 79 2.34 5.68 5.56
C VAL A 79 1.80 6.41 4.33
N SER A 80 2.61 6.59 3.28
CA SER A 80 2.15 7.20 2.02
C SER A 80 1.07 6.37 1.33
N ASN A 81 1.15 5.05 1.42
CA ASN A 81 0.10 4.14 0.95
C ASN A 81 -1.16 4.13 1.85
N GLY A 82 -1.14 4.80 3.01
CA GLY A 82 -2.26 4.86 3.95
C GLY A 82 -2.51 3.56 4.73
N TRP A 83 -1.57 2.61 4.72
CA TRP A 83 -1.75 1.32 5.39
C TRP A 83 -1.48 1.40 6.89
N VAL A 84 -0.52 2.23 7.29
CA VAL A 84 -0.12 2.46 8.68
C VAL A 84 -0.17 3.95 8.99
N ASN A 85 -0.56 4.28 10.22
CA ASN A 85 -0.47 5.64 10.76
C ASN A 85 0.57 5.69 11.88
N GLY A 86 1.04 6.90 12.22
CA GLY A 86 1.76 7.12 13.47
C GLY A 86 0.93 6.77 14.70
N VAL A 87 1.59 6.52 15.82
CA VAL A 87 0.93 6.44 17.14
C VAL A 87 0.37 7.81 17.52
N ASN A 88 1.09 8.85 17.15
CA ASN A 88 0.69 10.25 17.24
C ASN A 88 1.33 11.02 16.06
N THR A 89 1.25 12.35 16.08
CA THR A 89 1.75 13.20 14.99
C THR A 89 3.27 13.22 14.85
N THR A 90 4.03 12.83 15.88
CA THR A 90 5.49 12.90 15.89
C THR A 90 6.18 11.55 16.05
N GLN A 91 5.45 10.50 16.47
CA GLN A 91 5.99 9.17 16.76
C GLN A 91 5.29 8.08 15.96
N PHE A 92 6.09 7.22 15.32
CA PHE A 92 5.63 6.00 14.69
C PHE A 92 5.45 4.87 15.70
N GLY A 93 6.26 4.86 16.77
CA GLY A 93 6.32 3.79 17.76
C GLY A 93 7.17 2.60 17.30
N THR A 94 8.29 2.86 16.63
CA THR A 94 9.17 1.84 16.00
C THR A 94 9.49 0.67 16.93
N ASP A 95 9.79 0.95 18.21
CA ASP A 95 10.19 -0.04 19.20
C ASP A 95 9.02 -0.72 19.94
N ARG A 96 7.79 -0.28 19.70
CA ARG A 96 6.62 -0.82 20.40
C ARG A 96 6.31 -2.24 19.90
N PRO A 97 6.02 -3.20 20.79
CA PRO A 97 5.46 -4.48 20.38
C PRO A 97 4.17 -4.28 19.57
N LEU A 98 4.03 -5.04 18.48
CA LEU A 98 2.86 -4.94 17.63
C LEU A 98 1.74 -5.87 18.10
N LYS A 99 0.54 -5.33 18.29
CA LYS A 99 -0.67 -6.09 18.61
C LYS A 99 -1.17 -6.87 17.41
N ARG A 100 -1.78 -8.03 17.65
CA ARG A 100 -2.36 -8.91 16.61
C ARG A 100 -3.39 -8.19 15.75
N LEU A 101 -4.28 -7.40 16.35
CA LEU A 101 -5.31 -6.65 15.61
C LEU A 101 -4.71 -5.54 14.75
N ASP A 102 -3.66 -4.87 15.24
CA ASP A 102 -2.94 -3.86 14.46
C ASP A 102 -2.24 -4.50 13.26
N ALA A 103 -1.54 -5.61 13.46
CA ALA A 103 -0.94 -6.36 12.35
C ALA A 103 -1.98 -6.79 11.32
N ALA A 104 -3.13 -7.33 11.74
CA ALA A 104 -4.20 -7.76 10.83
C ALA A 104 -4.74 -6.62 9.96
N VAL A 105 -5.00 -5.44 10.55
CA VAL A 105 -5.46 -4.28 9.78
C VAL A 105 -4.40 -3.82 8.77
N ILE A 106 -3.13 -3.79 9.17
CA ILE A 106 -2.05 -3.36 8.28
C ILE A 106 -1.91 -4.34 7.11
N VAL A 107 -1.94 -5.65 7.36
CA VAL A 107 -1.87 -6.66 6.29
C VAL A 107 -3.08 -6.57 5.37
N ALA A 108 -4.29 -6.46 5.92
CA ALA A 108 -5.51 -6.35 5.10
C ALA A 108 -5.45 -5.15 4.14
N ARG A 109 -5.02 -3.98 4.64
CA ARG A 109 -4.81 -2.79 3.80
C ARG A 109 -3.70 -2.97 2.77
N SER A 110 -2.61 -3.63 3.13
CA SER A 110 -1.52 -3.93 2.20
C SER A 110 -1.94 -4.85 1.05
N LEU A 111 -2.97 -5.66 1.28
CA LEU A 111 -3.64 -6.49 0.27
C LEU A 111 -4.82 -5.78 -0.41
N GLN A 112 -4.97 -4.46 -0.18
CA GLN A 112 -6.04 -3.62 -0.74
C GLN A 112 -7.46 -4.11 -0.39
N ILE A 113 -7.62 -4.72 0.78
CA ILE A 113 -8.93 -5.07 1.33
C ILE A 113 -9.47 -3.84 2.07
N GLU A 114 -10.67 -3.40 1.70
CA GLU A 114 -11.32 -2.26 2.33
C GLU A 114 -12.49 -2.68 3.24
N PRO A 115 -12.86 -1.86 4.24
CA PRO A 115 -14.00 -2.16 5.12
C PRO A 115 -15.31 -2.39 4.37
N SER A 116 -15.49 -1.75 3.20
CA SER A 116 -16.68 -1.89 2.36
C SER A 116 -16.85 -3.28 1.78
N ASP A 117 -15.75 -4.01 1.60
CA ASP A 117 -15.70 -5.29 0.90
C ASP A 117 -16.19 -6.43 1.80
N TYR A 118 -16.19 -6.20 3.11
CA TYR A 118 -16.60 -7.20 4.09
C TYR A 118 -18.05 -7.00 4.53
N ARG A 119 -18.88 -8.01 4.25
CA ARG A 119 -20.31 -8.07 4.64
C ARG A 119 -20.60 -9.23 5.59
N GLY A 120 -19.60 -10.03 5.94
CA GLY A 120 -19.76 -11.20 6.81
C GLY A 120 -19.96 -10.84 8.28
N ALA A 121 -20.53 -11.78 9.04
CA ALA A 121 -20.62 -11.66 10.49
C ALA A 121 -19.23 -11.92 11.12
N SER A 122 -18.90 -11.22 12.20
CA SER A 122 -17.66 -11.47 12.93
C SER A 122 -17.71 -12.84 13.61
N SER A 123 -16.83 -13.75 13.20
CA SER A 123 -16.65 -15.05 13.88
C SER A 123 -16.00 -14.90 15.25
N PHE A 124 -15.32 -13.78 15.49
CA PHE A 124 -14.64 -13.48 16.75
C PHE A 124 -15.43 -12.45 17.56
N THR A 125 -15.73 -12.77 18.82
CA THR A 125 -16.55 -11.94 19.70
C THR A 125 -15.77 -10.85 20.43
N ASP A 126 -14.45 -10.99 20.50
CA ASP A 126 -13.52 -10.07 21.18
C ASP A 126 -12.96 -8.98 20.27
N VAL A 127 -13.28 -9.00 18.97
CA VAL A 127 -12.79 -8.01 18.00
C VAL A 127 -13.76 -6.81 17.90
N PRO A 128 -13.28 -5.56 18.07
CA PRO A 128 -14.11 -4.38 17.89
C PRO A 128 -14.74 -4.29 16.49
N THR A 129 -16.02 -3.96 16.41
CA THR A 129 -16.81 -3.97 15.17
C THR A 129 -16.20 -3.11 14.06
N ASN A 130 -15.62 -1.96 14.40
CA ASN A 130 -14.99 -1.04 13.43
C ASN A 130 -13.70 -1.59 12.79
N ARG A 131 -13.16 -2.70 13.30
CA ARG A 131 -11.92 -3.34 12.81
C ARG A 131 -12.10 -4.81 12.46
N ALA A 132 -13.28 -5.38 12.71
CA ALA A 132 -13.59 -6.78 12.46
C ALA A 132 -13.43 -7.17 10.98
N TRP A 133 -13.71 -6.25 10.06
CA TRP A 133 -13.56 -6.45 8.61
C TRP A 133 -12.19 -7.03 8.23
N ALA A 134 -11.11 -6.51 8.80
CA ALA A 134 -9.74 -6.93 8.46
C ALA A 134 -9.46 -8.34 8.98
N VAL A 135 -9.85 -8.63 10.22
CA VAL A 135 -9.63 -9.94 10.84
C VAL A 135 -10.42 -11.00 10.09
N ASN A 136 -11.68 -10.73 9.79
CA ASN A 136 -12.55 -11.71 9.16
C ASN A 136 -12.15 -11.98 7.70
N ALA A 137 -11.81 -10.93 6.92
CA ALA A 137 -11.35 -11.11 5.55
C ALA A 137 -10.07 -11.94 5.48
N LEU A 138 -9.08 -11.65 6.34
CA LEU A 138 -7.84 -12.43 6.41
C LEU A 138 -8.07 -13.86 6.92
N HIS A 139 -9.05 -14.06 7.81
CA HIS A 139 -9.43 -15.38 8.29
C HIS A 139 -10.10 -16.22 7.19
N GLU A 140 -11.02 -15.65 6.42
CA GLU A 140 -11.66 -16.30 5.26
C GLU A 140 -10.64 -16.69 4.19
N GLN A 141 -9.60 -15.86 3.99
CA GLN A 141 -8.48 -16.18 3.10
C GLN A 141 -7.48 -17.19 3.70
N GLY A 142 -7.68 -17.65 4.94
CA GLY A 142 -6.80 -18.60 5.63
C GLY A 142 -5.44 -18.04 6.05
N ILE A 143 -5.26 -16.71 6.00
CA ILE A 143 -4.02 -16.01 6.33
C ILE A 143 -3.81 -16.00 7.84
N ILE A 144 -4.85 -15.68 8.61
CA ILE A 144 -4.83 -15.65 10.07
C ILE A 144 -5.84 -16.62 10.67
N ASN A 145 -5.59 -17.04 11.91
CA ASN A 145 -6.50 -17.85 12.72
C ASN A 145 -6.74 -17.20 14.09
N GLY A 146 -7.89 -17.47 14.68
CA GLY A 146 -8.17 -17.17 16.09
C GLY A 146 -7.29 -17.99 17.04
N LYS A 147 -7.24 -17.56 18.31
CA LYS A 147 -6.67 -18.37 19.40
C LYS A 147 -7.64 -19.50 19.78
N THR A 148 -8.94 -19.26 19.63
CA THR A 148 -10.01 -20.27 19.69
C THR A 148 -10.95 -20.09 18.49
N SER A 149 -12.02 -20.87 18.44
CA SER A 149 -13.08 -20.70 17.42
C SER A 149 -13.81 -19.36 17.50
N THR A 150 -13.81 -18.71 18.68
CA THR A 150 -14.56 -17.48 18.94
C THR A 150 -13.73 -16.30 19.45
N SER A 151 -12.44 -16.52 19.78
CA SER A 151 -11.54 -15.46 20.27
C SER A 151 -10.31 -15.30 19.38
N PHE A 152 -10.03 -14.05 19.02
CA PHE A 152 -8.85 -13.66 18.26
C PHE A 152 -7.67 -13.19 19.13
N ALA A 153 -7.96 -12.69 20.33
CA ALA A 153 -7.05 -12.00 21.24
C ALA A 153 -6.41 -10.74 20.61
N PRO A 154 -7.20 -9.70 20.31
CA PRO A 154 -6.75 -8.53 19.54
C PRO A 154 -5.60 -7.75 20.19
N ASP A 155 -5.56 -7.70 21.52
CA ASP A 155 -4.57 -6.96 22.31
C ASP A 155 -3.28 -7.74 22.58
N ALA A 156 -3.25 -9.05 22.30
CA ALA A 156 -2.05 -9.84 22.47
C ALA A 156 -0.98 -9.39 21.46
N THR A 157 0.28 -9.40 21.90
CA THR A 157 1.43 -9.10 21.05
C THR A 157 1.70 -10.26 20.09
N LEU A 158 2.13 -9.92 18.88
CA LEU A 158 2.48 -10.89 17.85
C LEU A 158 3.95 -11.30 18.02
N THR A 159 4.25 -12.59 17.90
CA THR A 159 5.65 -13.06 17.84
C THR A 159 6.21 -12.95 16.42
N ARG A 160 7.53 -12.96 16.28
CA ARG A 160 8.19 -13.00 14.96
C ARG A 160 7.80 -14.25 14.16
N GLY A 161 7.64 -15.41 14.82
CA GLY A 161 7.16 -16.64 14.20
C GLY A 161 5.72 -16.53 13.71
N GLU A 162 4.82 -15.95 14.51
CA GLU A 162 3.44 -15.71 14.10
C GLU A 162 3.37 -14.73 12.92
N MET A 163 4.17 -13.66 12.93
CA MET A 163 4.30 -12.73 11.80
C MET A 163 4.79 -13.45 10.53
N ALA A 164 5.78 -14.33 10.62
CA ALA A 164 6.29 -15.06 9.47
C ALA A 164 5.19 -15.88 8.79
N LEU A 165 4.34 -16.57 9.57
CA LEU A 165 3.18 -17.29 9.04
C LEU A 165 2.22 -16.37 8.29
N ILE A 166 1.95 -15.18 8.85
CA ILE A 166 1.04 -14.20 8.24
C ILE A 166 1.59 -13.72 6.91
N LEU A 167 2.85 -13.28 6.86
CA LEU A 167 3.44 -12.76 5.62
C LEU A 167 3.61 -13.84 4.55
N GLN A 168 4.05 -15.04 4.94
CA GLN A 168 4.18 -16.15 4.00
C GLN A 168 2.84 -16.49 3.34
N LYS A 169 1.74 -16.50 4.10
CA LYS A 169 0.41 -16.79 3.56
C LYS A 169 -0.17 -15.62 2.76
N ALA A 170 -0.05 -14.40 3.28
CA ALA A 170 -0.57 -13.20 2.64
C ALA A 170 0.03 -12.99 1.24
N TYR A 171 1.35 -13.16 1.13
CA TYR A 171 2.10 -12.98 -0.12
C TYR A 171 2.40 -14.29 -0.86
N LYS A 172 1.83 -15.42 -0.39
CA LYS A 172 1.98 -16.76 -0.98
C LYS A 172 3.44 -17.14 -1.25
N LEU A 173 4.34 -16.77 -0.34
CA LEU A 173 5.78 -16.95 -0.53
C LEU A 173 6.12 -18.44 -0.59
N PRO A 174 6.93 -18.87 -1.58
CA PRO A 174 7.31 -20.27 -1.73
C PRO A 174 8.24 -20.69 -0.59
N ARG A 175 8.10 -21.96 -0.16
CA ARG A 175 8.98 -22.55 0.85
C ARG A 175 10.45 -22.42 0.42
N GLY A 176 11.29 -21.97 1.33
CA GLY A 176 12.74 -21.98 1.18
C GLY A 176 13.41 -23.26 1.65
N GLU A 177 14.73 -23.30 1.53
CA GLU A 177 15.56 -24.40 2.03
C GLU A 177 15.56 -24.48 3.56
N LYS A 178 16.01 -25.63 4.09
CA LYS A 178 16.17 -25.79 5.52
C LYS A 178 17.28 -24.88 6.02
N LEU A 179 17.00 -24.10 7.07
CA LEU A 179 17.92 -23.13 7.65
C LEU A 179 18.58 -23.66 8.93
N PRO A 180 19.74 -23.10 9.33
CA PRO A 180 20.47 -23.52 10.52
C PRO A 180 19.90 -22.97 11.84
N PHE A 181 18.71 -22.36 11.82
CA PHE A 181 18.09 -21.79 13.02
C PHE A 181 17.67 -22.88 14.00
N THR A 182 18.14 -22.78 15.25
CA THR A 182 17.88 -23.79 16.29
C THR A 182 16.59 -23.53 17.06
N ASP A 183 16.03 -22.32 16.94
CA ASP A 183 14.83 -21.84 17.64
C ASP A 183 13.58 -21.82 16.75
N VAL A 184 13.63 -22.42 15.56
CA VAL A 184 12.48 -22.52 14.64
C VAL A 184 11.89 -23.91 14.73
N GLY A 185 10.76 -24.02 15.44
CA GLY A 185 9.98 -25.26 15.49
C GLY A 185 9.30 -25.57 14.14
N ILE A 186 8.92 -26.84 13.95
CA ILE A 186 8.32 -27.37 12.71
C ILE A 186 7.12 -26.54 12.20
N ARG A 187 6.34 -25.95 13.13
CA ARG A 187 5.21 -25.08 12.82
C ARG A 187 5.60 -23.86 11.98
N TYR A 188 6.78 -23.31 12.20
CA TYR A 188 7.24 -22.05 11.58
C TYR A 188 8.25 -22.28 10.46
N GLU A 189 8.81 -23.49 10.32
CA GLU A 189 9.92 -23.80 9.41
C GLU A 189 9.65 -23.35 7.97
N THR A 190 8.49 -23.70 7.41
CA THR A 190 8.11 -23.29 6.04
C THR A 190 8.02 -21.77 5.88
N ALA A 191 7.46 -21.09 6.87
CA ALA A 191 7.27 -19.66 6.80
C ALA A 191 8.58 -18.89 6.96
N VAL A 192 9.39 -19.28 7.93
CA VAL A 192 10.71 -18.67 8.15
C VAL A 192 11.61 -18.90 6.94
N SER A 193 11.65 -20.11 6.38
CA SER A 193 12.45 -20.36 5.19
C SER A 193 11.99 -19.59 3.96
N ALA A 194 10.67 -19.43 3.78
CA ALA A 194 10.12 -18.60 2.72
C ALA A 194 10.54 -17.13 2.84
N LEU A 195 10.48 -16.56 4.05
CA LEU A 195 10.88 -15.17 4.30
C LEU A 195 12.39 -14.95 4.06
N VAL A 196 13.24 -15.90 4.46
CA VAL A 196 14.69 -15.81 4.19
C VAL A 196 14.98 -15.95 2.69
N ARG A 197 14.31 -16.88 2.00
CA ARG A 197 14.44 -17.05 0.54
C ARG A 197 14.05 -15.77 -0.21
N ALA A 198 13.01 -15.08 0.26
CA ALA A 198 12.52 -13.81 -0.29
C ALA A 198 13.35 -12.59 0.16
N ASN A 199 14.50 -12.79 0.82
CA ASN A 199 15.35 -11.72 1.36
C ASN A 199 14.63 -10.74 2.31
N ILE A 200 13.50 -11.13 2.90
CA ILE A 200 12.74 -10.31 3.84
C ILE A 200 13.52 -10.15 5.16
N THR A 201 14.24 -11.19 5.57
CA THR A 201 14.97 -11.26 6.84
C THR A 201 16.14 -12.24 6.78
N SER A 202 17.13 -12.05 7.64
CA SER A 202 18.27 -12.97 7.83
C SER A 202 18.28 -13.63 9.22
N GLY A 203 17.21 -13.43 10.01
CA GLY A 203 17.18 -13.82 11.43
C GLY A 203 17.72 -12.72 12.36
N LEU A 204 17.77 -13.02 13.66
CA LEU A 204 18.45 -12.15 14.65
C LEU A 204 19.96 -12.42 14.68
N THR A 205 20.35 -13.68 14.49
CA THR A 205 21.73 -14.12 14.33
C THR A 205 21.79 -15.22 13.27
N SER A 206 22.99 -15.68 12.91
CA SER A 206 23.18 -16.81 11.98
C SER A 206 22.54 -18.13 12.46
N ARG A 207 22.18 -18.25 13.75
CA ARG A 207 21.61 -19.47 14.35
C ARG A 207 20.27 -19.26 15.06
N SER A 208 19.76 -18.03 15.13
CA SER A 208 18.47 -17.74 15.78
C SER A 208 17.62 -16.79 14.94
N PHE A 209 16.36 -17.18 14.73
CA PHE A 209 15.36 -16.33 14.09
C PHE A 209 14.66 -15.38 15.09
N GLY A 210 14.61 -15.77 16.37
CA GLY A 210 13.85 -15.10 17.42
C GLY A 210 12.36 -15.47 17.40
N THR A 211 12.01 -16.73 17.10
CA THR A 211 10.63 -17.18 16.82
C THR A 211 9.60 -16.72 17.84
N ASP A 212 9.91 -16.82 19.14
CA ASP A 212 8.99 -16.48 20.22
C ASP A 212 9.12 -15.02 20.69
N ALA A 213 10.11 -14.27 20.19
CA ALA A 213 10.27 -12.87 20.53
C ALA A 213 9.10 -12.05 19.96
N SER A 214 8.58 -11.12 20.76
CA SER A 214 7.58 -10.16 20.30
C SER A 214 8.16 -9.30 19.18
N ILE A 215 7.42 -9.17 18.07
CA ILE A 215 7.86 -8.34 16.96
C ILE A 215 7.59 -6.86 17.26
N ARG A 216 8.57 -6.01 16.94
CA ARG A 216 8.42 -4.55 17.03
C ARG A 216 7.73 -3.99 15.80
N ARG A 217 6.98 -2.89 15.96
CA ARG A 217 6.22 -2.24 14.88
C ARG A 217 7.12 -1.83 13.70
N GLY A 218 8.32 -1.32 13.96
CA GLY A 218 9.29 -0.98 12.91
C GLY A 218 9.81 -2.20 12.15
N GLU A 219 10.09 -3.30 12.86
CA GLU A 219 10.49 -4.56 12.21
C GLU A 219 9.38 -5.12 11.34
N PHE A 220 8.13 -5.08 11.81
CA PHE A 220 6.97 -5.48 11.02
C PHE A 220 6.84 -4.64 9.74
N ALA A 221 6.99 -3.31 9.86
CA ALA A 221 6.96 -2.40 8.72
C ALA A 221 8.05 -2.74 7.68
N LEU A 222 9.28 -2.98 8.14
CA LEU A 222 10.39 -3.38 7.27
C LEU A 222 10.13 -4.71 6.56
N PHE A 223 9.57 -5.70 7.26
CA PHE A 223 9.31 -7.00 6.68
C PHE A 223 8.19 -6.93 5.65
N LEU A 224 7.13 -6.16 5.94
CA LEU A 224 6.04 -5.94 5.01
C LEU A 224 6.50 -5.19 3.76
N TYR A 225 7.32 -4.15 3.92
CA TYR A 225 7.94 -3.42 2.81
C TYR A 225 8.72 -4.36 1.88
N ARG A 226 9.59 -5.21 2.44
CA ARG A 226 10.38 -6.17 1.64
C ARG A 226 9.52 -7.26 1.00
N ALA A 227 8.47 -7.72 1.67
CA ALA A 227 7.55 -8.72 1.12
C ALA A 227 6.83 -8.21 -0.14
N GLN A 228 6.76 -6.90 -0.34
CA GLN A 228 6.16 -6.27 -1.51
C GLN A 228 7.16 -6.07 -2.64
N GLU A 229 8.43 -5.77 -2.32
CA GLU A 229 9.49 -5.58 -3.30
C GLU A 229 9.82 -6.85 -4.11
N ASP A 230 9.57 -8.05 -3.59
CA ASP A 230 9.75 -9.30 -4.36
C ASP A 230 8.74 -9.45 -5.53
N ASN A 231 7.84 -8.48 -5.74
CA ASN A 231 7.04 -8.31 -6.97
C ASN A 231 7.68 -7.35 -8.02
N ASP A 232 8.82 -6.71 -7.74
CA ASP A 232 9.62 -5.90 -8.69
C ASP A 232 11.14 -6.16 -8.50
N PRO A 233 11.79 -6.93 -9.40
CA PRO A 233 13.17 -7.44 -9.23
C PRO A 233 14.29 -6.38 -9.38
N SER A 234 13.99 -5.08 -9.42
CA SER A 234 14.97 -4.03 -9.75
C SER A 234 15.56 -3.25 -8.56
N THR A 235 15.13 -3.47 -7.31
CA THR A 235 15.48 -2.61 -6.16
C THR A 235 16.15 -3.28 -4.96
N ILE A 236 16.56 -4.55 -5.04
CA ILE A 236 17.04 -5.32 -3.88
C ILE A 236 18.40 -4.81 -3.37
N GLU A 237 18.40 -3.99 -2.30
CA GLU A 237 19.58 -3.77 -1.47
C GLU A 237 19.62 -4.86 -0.38
N PRO A 238 20.67 -5.70 -0.31
CA PRO A 238 20.71 -6.85 0.58
C PRO A 238 20.62 -6.42 2.06
N PRO A 239 20.02 -7.25 2.94
CA PRO A 239 19.91 -6.92 4.35
C PRO A 239 21.29 -6.70 4.98
N VAL A 240 21.50 -5.53 5.59
CA VAL A 240 22.71 -5.21 6.36
C VAL A 240 22.82 -6.19 7.52
N VAL A 241 23.79 -7.10 7.44
CA VAL A 241 24.17 -7.98 8.55
C VAL A 241 24.84 -7.11 9.60
N VAL A 242 24.16 -6.90 10.74
CA VAL A 242 24.78 -6.22 11.88
C VAL A 242 25.63 -7.28 12.59
N GLU A 243 26.92 -7.32 12.28
CA GLU A 243 27.90 -8.05 13.08
C GLU A 243 28.03 -7.33 14.43
N ILE A 244 27.45 -7.93 15.46
CA ILE A 244 27.69 -7.56 16.85
C ILE A 244 29.00 -8.24 17.27
N ASN A 245 30.09 -7.47 17.26
CA ASN A 245 31.37 -7.82 17.87
C ASN A 245 31.30 -7.73 19.40
#